data_AF-A0AB39QYZ1-F1
#
_entry.id   AF-A0AB39QYZ1-F1
#
_cell.length_a   1.000
_cell.length_b   1.000
_cell.length_c   1.000
_cell.angle_alpha   90.00
_cell.angle_beta   90.00
_cell.angle_gamma   90.00
#
_symmetry.space_group_name_H-M   'P 1'
#
loop_
_entity.id
_entity.type
_entity.pdbx_description
1 polymer ?
#
loop_
_entity_poly.entity_id
_entity_poly.type
_entity_poly.pdbx_seq_one_letter_code
_entity_poly.pdbx_strand_id
1 'polypeptide(L)' 'MADLDTAEAVAMGAALAPDQPRDDVRVPTGPAGPPFCLCRDPT' A
#
# COMPACT_ATOMS: atom_id res chain seq x y z
N MET A 1 -3.01 9.60 -10.62
CA MET A 1 -3.31 8.73 -9.46
C MET A 1 -2.13 7.78 -9.37
N ALA A 2 -1.33 7.85 -8.30
CA ALA A 2 0.04 7.31 -8.31
C ALA A 2 0.05 5.80 -8.55
N ASP A 3 0.69 5.40 -9.65
CA ASP A 3 0.97 4.02 -10.06
C ASP A 3 2.10 3.45 -9.20
N LEU A 4 1.86 3.27 -7.90
CA LEU A 4 2.80 2.60 -7.01
C LEU A 4 2.19 1.25 -6.62
N ASP A 5 2.72 0.16 -7.17
CA ASP A 5 2.31 -1.18 -6.74
C ASP A 5 2.79 -1.44 -5.30
N THR A 6 2.07 -2.29 -4.58
CA THR A 6 2.39 -2.63 -3.19
C THR A 6 3.83 -3.17 -3.05
N ALA A 7 4.33 -3.89 -4.06
CA ALA A 7 5.70 -4.40 -4.07
C ALA A 7 6.76 -3.28 -4.03
N GLU A 8 6.56 -2.20 -4.77
CA GLU A 8 7.47 -1.05 -4.80
C GLU A 8 7.44 -0.30 -3.46
N ALA A 9 6.25 -0.13 -2.87
CA ALA A 9 6.11 0.47 -1.55
C ALA A 9 6.89 -0.33 -0.48
N VAL A 10 6.79 -1.66 -0.52
CA VAL A 10 7.53 -2.53 0.40
C VAL A 10 9.04 -2.50 0.12
N ALA A 11 9.46 -2.47 -1.13
CA ALA A 11 10.87 -2.34 -1.50
C ALA A 11 11.49 -1.01 -1.00
N MET A 12 10.70 0.06 -0.94
CA MET A 12 11.10 1.34 -0.35
C MET A 12 11.07 1.36 1.20
N GLY A 13 10.70 0.25 1.84
CA GLY A 13 10.69 0.10 3.29
C GLY A 13 9.35 0.36 3.96
N ALA A 14 8.24 0.42 3.20
CA ALA A 14 6.92 0.40 3.80
C ALA A 14 6.57 -1.01 4.32
N ALA A 15 5.89 -1.08 5.45
CA ALA A 15 5.27 -2.32 5.92
C ALA A 15 3.79 -2.34 5.52
N LEU A 16 3.17 -3.50 5.40
CA LEU A 16 1.72 -3.58 5.27
C LEU A 16 1.06 -3.49 6.64
N ALA A 17 -0.02 -2.71 6.74
CA ALA A 17 -0.86 -2.69 7.93
C ALA A 17 -1.43 -4.10 8.22
N PRO A 18 -1.63 -4.47 9.50
CA PRO A 18 -2.19 -5.77 9.85
C PRO A 18 -3.67 -5.90 9.42
N ASP A 19 -4.40 -4.79 9.37
CA ASP A 19 -5.78 -4.73 8.91
C ASP A 19 -5.81 -4.23 7.46
N GLN A 20 -6.34 -5.05 6.56
CA GLN A 20 -6.52 -4.70 5.15
C GLN A 20 -8.03 -4.62 4.88
N PRO A 21 -8.58 -3.43 4.59
CA PRO A 21 -10.03 -3.22 4.59
C PRO A 21 -10.75 -3.93 3.43
N ARG A 22 -10.04 -4.24 2.34
CA ARG A 22 -10.56 -4.95 1.17
C ARG A 22 -9.47 -5.76 0.49
N ASP A 23 -9.86 -6.72 -0.34
CA ASP A 23 -8.92 -7.59 -1.05
C ASP A 23 -8.11 -6.84 -2.13
N ASP A 24 -8.74 -5.86 -2.79
CA ASP A 24 -8.16 -4.98 -3.81
C ASP A 24 -7.42 -3.77 -3.22
N VAL A 25 -7.58 -3.50 -1.93
CA VAL A 25 -6.93 -2.38 -1.25
C VAL A 25 -5.76 -2.89 -0.42
N ARG A 26 -4.62 -2.23 -0.55
CA ARG A 26 -3.48 -2.40 0.34
C ARG A 26 -3.19 -1.11 1.06
N VAL A 27 -2.89 -1.20 2.35
CA VAL A 27 -2.55 -0.04 3.18
C VAL A 27 -1.10 -0.17 3.66
N PRO A 28 -0.12 0.37 2.91
CA PRO A 28 1.25 0.45 3.39
C PRO A 28 1.42 1.55 4.44
N THR A 29 2.23 1.27 5.44
CA THR A 29 2.74 2.21 6.44
C THR A 29 4.24 2.42 6.19
N GLY A 30 4.57 3.62 5.72
CA GLY A 30 5.96 4.05 5.57
C GLY A 30 6.59 4.38 6.93
N PRO A 31 7.92 4.28 7.07
CA PRO A 31 8.61 4.51 8.35
C PRO A 31 8.58 5.97 8.83
N ALA A 32 8.26 6.93 7.96
CA ALA A 32 8.32 8.36 8.26
C ALA A 32 7.03 9.12 7.92
N GLY A 33 5.91 8.44 7.66
CA GLY A 33 4.70 9.08 7.17
C GLY A 33 3.40 8.41 7.59
N PRO A 34 2.26 9.09 7.42
CA PRO A 34 0.95 8.51 7.66
C PRO A 34 0.71 7.32 6.70
N PRO A 35 -0.12 6.34 7.10
CA PRO A 35 -0.55 5.28 6.20
C PRO A 35 -1.24 5.87 4.97
N PHE A 36 -1.07 5.20 3.83
CA PHE A 36 -1.76 5.55 2.58
C PHE A 36 -2.41 4.31 1.98
N CYS A 37 -3.41 4.50 1.12
CA CYS A 37 -4.12 3.41 0.47
C CYS A 37 -3.67 3.26 -0.98
N LEU A 38 -3.40 2.02 -1.39
CA LEU A 38 -3.18 1.60 -2.77
C LEU A 38 -4.36 0.74 -3.20
N CYS A 39 -4.99 1.07 -4.33
CA CYS A 39 -6.03 0.24 -4.93
C CYS A 39 -5.43 -0.48 -6.13
N ARG A 40 -5.57 -1.80 -6.18
CA ARG A 40 -5.32 -2.56 -7.41
C ARG A 40 -6.57 -2.48 -8.26
N ASP A 41 -6.44 -1.85 -9.42
CA ASP A 41 -7.49 -1.88 -10.43
C ASP A 41 -7.54 -3.30 -11.05
N PRO A 42 -8.69 -4.00 -11.03
CA PRO A 42 -8.84 -5.25 -11.76
C PRO A 42 -8.95 -4.91 -13.25
N THR A 43 -7.82 -5.06 -13.96
CA THR A 43 -7.83 -5.04 -15.43
C THR A 43 -8.48 -6.30 -16.00
#